data_AF-A0A4Q9EJ81-F1
#
_entry.id   AF-A0A4Q9EJ81-F1
#
_cell.length_a   1.000
_cell.length_b   1.000
_cell.length_c   1.000
_cell.angle_alpha   90.00
_cell.angle_beta   90.00
_cell.angle_gamma   90.00
#
_symmetry.space_group_name_H-M   'P 1'
#
loop_
_entity.id
_entity.type
_entity.pdbx_description
1 polymer ?
#
loop_
_entity_poly.entity_id
_entity_poly.type
_entity_poly.pdbx_seq_one_letter_code
_entity_poly.pdbx_strand_id
1 'polypeptide(L)'
;MIKKTMLAALVPAMLVMGGCDDASKEKATPVADQSNEQSAATQPNAKKDQETNDVDKKLKAIQDQSTPEKIEQFNKLQDNDTQKFQQAVVLEIKKKLPLLVDEATLMSDVSAENNAFTYKYIVKGIPINVIESHEWQETMKKTITSSYCSDDARVTVFRNLFPEGVIYNYYVSEKLIYTYKALPSVCGK
;
A
#
# COMPACT_ATOMS: atom_id res chain seq x y z
N MET A 1 27.89 -28.48 -26.62
CA MET A 1 27.94 -27.15 -25.97
C MET A 1 26.64 -26.43 -26.25
N ILE A 2 25.76 -26.32 -25.26
CA ILE A 2 24.57 -25.46 -25.32
C ILE A 2 24.58 -24.68 -24.00
N LYS A 3 24.88 -23.39 -24.09
CA LYS A 3 24.89 -22.46 -22.95
C LYS A 3 23.47 -22.37 -22.41
N LYS A 4 23.22 -22.90 -21.20
CA LYS A 4 22.02 -22.56 -20.42
C LYS A 4 22.21 -21.13 -19.91
N THR A 5 21.56 -20.21 -20.60
CA THR A 5 21.43 -18.81 -20.24
C THR A 5 20.77 -18.72 -18.86
N MET A 6 21.44 -18.02 -17.94
CA MET A 6 20.90 -17.63 -16.65
C MET A 6 19.61 -16.84 -16.85
N LEU A 7 18.50 -17.32 -16.30
CA LEU A 7 17.35 -16.47 -15.97
C LEU A 7 17.74 -15.66 -14.73
N ALA A 8 18.41 -14.54 -14.97
CA ALA A 8 18.69 -13.56 -13.94
C ALA A 8 17.40 -12.85 -13.53
N ALA A 9 17.06 -12.97 -12.24
CA ALA A 9 16.34 -12.01 -11.40
C ALA A 9 15.25 -11.14 -12.06
N LEU A 10 14.00 -11.59 -11.99
CA LEU A 10 12.85 -10.69 -11.92
C LEU A 10 12.55 -10.44 -10.43
N VAL A 11 13.14 -9.37 -9.89
CA VAL A 11 12.81 -8.85 -8.56
C VAL A 11 12.35 -7.41 -8.72
N PRO A 12 11.08 -7.11 -8.44
CA PRO A 12 10.68 -5.78 -8.03
C PRO A 12 10.31 -5.80 -6.54
N ALA A 13 11.26 -5.39 -5.72
CA ALA A 13 10.98 -4.89 -4.38
C ALA A 13 10.37 -3.49 -4.51
N MET A 14 9.03 -3.35 -4.52
CA MET A 14 8.38 -2.03 -4.37
C MET A 14 7.00 -2.13 -3.71
N LEU A 15 6.92 -1.67 -2.46
CA LEU A 15 5.75 -0.96 -1.92
C LEU A 15 6.24 0.26 -1.14
N VAL A 16 6.62 1.31 -1.88
CA VAL A 16 6.87 2.66 -1.36
C VAL A 16 5.92 3.62 -2.08
N MET A 17 4.73 3.86 -1.54
CA MET A 17 3.84 4.99 -1.89
C MET A 17 2.84 5.15 -0.73
N GLY A 18 2.71 6.25 0.02
CA GLY A 18 3.43 7.52 0.04
C GLY A 18 3.34 8.11 1.45
N GLY A 19 4.42 8.76 1.89
CA GLY A 19 4.41 9.62 3.07
C GLY A 19 3.86 10.99 2.68
N CYS A 20 3.13 11.62 3.58
CA CYS A 20 2.84 13.05 3.50
C CYS A 20 4.16 13.81 3.70
N ASP A 21 4.68 14.42 2.64
CA ASP A 21 5.83 15.32 2.73
C ASP A 21 5.36 16.68 3.27
N ASP A 22 5.56 16.89 4.57
CA ASP A 22 5.43 18.20 5.21
C ASP A 22 6.82 18.88 5.16
N ALA A 23 7.11 19.54 4.04
CA ALA A 23 8.35 20.29 3.87
C ALA A 23 8.20 21.69 4.45
N SER A 24 8.62 21.87 5.70
CA SER A 24 8.91 23.20 6.27
C SER A 24 10.02 23.09 7.31
N LYS A 25 11.23 23.54 6.95
CA LYS A 25 12.24 24.08 7.87
C LYS A 25 13.34 24.83 7.12
N GLU A 26 13.04 26.12 6.93
CA GLU A 26 13.88 27.27 7.29
C GLU A 26 15.40 27.06 7.45
N LYS A 27 16.18 27.76 6.61
CA LYS A 27 17.50 28.27 6.96
C LYS A 27 17.72 29.64 6.32
N ALA A 28 17.88 30.64 7.17
CA ALA A 28 18.18 32.02 6.84
C ALA A 28 19.68 32.23 6.54
N THR A 29 19.99 33.15 5.62
CA THR A 29 21.01 34.21 5.81
C THR A 29 20.89 35.28 4.70
N PRO A 30 21.26 36.55 4.98
CA PRO A 30 20.87 37.74 4.20
C PRO A 30 21.99 38.26 3.27
N VAL A 31 21.67 39.25 2.41
CA VAL A 31 22.41 40.52 2.16
C VAL A 31 21.90 41.21 0.86
N ALA A 32 21.56 42.51 1.00
CA ALA A 32 21.58 43.70 0.09
C ALA A 32 21.52 43.54 -1.46
N ASP A 33 20.98 44.44 -2.27
CA ASP A 33 20.71 45.88 -2.16
C ASP A 33 19.70 46.32 -3.25
N GLN A 34 19.18 47.55 -3.10
CA GLN A 34 18.10 48.20 -3.84
C GLN A 34 18.38 48.49 -5.33
N SER A 35 17.34 48.49 -6.18
CA SER A 35 16.88 49.72 -6.89
C SER A 35 15.72 49.52 -7.88
N ASN A 36 14.92 50.58 -7.98
CA ASN A 36 13.96 51.03 -8.99
C ASN A 36 12.48 50.57 -8.99
N GLU A 37 11.66 51.56 -8.61
CA GLU A 37 10.23 51.75 -8.89
C GLU A 37 9.92 51.69 -10.39
N GLN A 38 8.74 51.18 -10.78
CA GLN A 38 7.57 52.01 -11.13
C GLN A 38 6.45 51.20 -11.82
N SER A 39 5.29 51.19 -11.16
CA SER A 39 3.91 51.24 -11.69
C SER A 39 3.25 50.06 -12.43
N ALA A 40 2.22 49.55 -11.73
CA ALA A 40 0.83 49.36 -12.15
C ALA A 40 0.47 48.27 -13.19
N ALA A 41 -0.11 47.16 -12.71
CA ALA A 41 -1.48 46.73 -13.05
C ALA A 41 -1.85 45.42 -12.34
N THR A 42 -2.82 45.51 -11.42
CA THR A 42 -3.92 44.56 -11.17
C THR A 42 -3.72 43.09 -11.53
N GLN A 43 -3.58 42.22 -10.51
CA GLN A 43 -4.32 40.95 -10.45
C GLN A 43 -4.71 40.62 -9.00
N PRO A 44 -5.97 40.86 -8.59
CA PRO A 44 -6.54 40.31 -7.37
C PRO A 44 -7.18 38.93 -7.65
N ASN A 45 -6.95 38.01 -6.70
CA ASN A 45 -7.95 37.05 -6.19
C ASN A 45 -8.40 35.78 -6.95
N ALA A 46 -7.77 35.31 -8.03
CA ALA A 46 -8.23 34.02 -8.60
C ALA A 46 -7.96 32.78 -7.71
N LYS A 47 -6.95 32.82 -6.83
CA LYS A 47 -6.53 31.64 -6.03
C LYS A 47 -7.29 31.48 -4.71
N LYS A 48 -7.75 32.59 -4.11
CA LYS A 48 -8.37 32.62 -2.78
C LYS A 48 -9.83 32.16 -2.80
N ASP A 49 -10.56 32.50 -3.86
CA ASP A 49 -11.97 32.12 -4.02
C ASP A 49 -12.14 30.63 -4.37
N GLN A 50 -11.16 30.03 -5.05
CA GLN A 50 -11.20 28.61 -5.40
C GLN A 50 -10.89 27.70 -4.21
N GLU A 51 -9.99 28.13 -3.32
CA GLU A 51 -9.59 27.39 -2.12
C GLU A 51 -10.69 27.36 -1.05
N THR A 52 -11.44 28.48 -0.87
CA THR A 52 -12.61 28.53 0.01
C THR A 52 -13.74 27.60 -0.45
N ASN A 53 -13.99 27.54 -1.77
CA ASN A 53 -15.03 26.68 -2.33
C ASN A 53 -14.75 25.18 -2.11
N ASP A 54 -13.48 24.75 -2.15
CA ASP A 54 -13.11 23.36 -1.92
C ASP A 54 -13.21 22.96 -0.44
N VAL A 55 -12.89 23.87 0.48
CA VAL A 55 -13.04 23.65 1.93
C VAL A 55 -14.51 23.54 2.31
N ASP A 56 -15.35 24.47 1.83
CA ASP A 56 -16.80 24.46 2.11
C ASP A 56 -17.47 23.19 1.56
N LYS A 57 -17.06 22.75 0.37
CA LYS A 57 -17.53 21.49 -0.23
C LYS A 57 -17.14 20.27 0.61
N LYS A 58 -15.91 20.21 1.11
CA LYS A 58 -15.45 19.13 1.99
C LYS A 58 -16.18 19.16 3.33
N LEU A 59 -16.39 20.34 3.92
CA LEU A 59 -17.11 20.50 5.17
C LEU A 59 -18.57 20.04 5.03
N LYS A 60 -19.24 20.45 3.95
CA LYS A 60 -20.60 19.99 3.65
C LYS A 60 -20.66 18.48 3.46
N ALA A 61 -19.68 17.89 2.76
CA ALA A 61 -19.62 16.44 2.60
C ALA A 61 -19.44 15.69 3.93
N ILE A 62 -18.68 16.25 4.88
CA ILE A 62 -18.54 15.69 6.23
C ILE A 62 -19.89 15.78 6.96
N GLN A 63 -20.53 16.95 6.96
CA GLN A 63 -21.84 17.15 7.60
C GLN A 63 -22.91 16.21 7.04
N ASP A 64 -23.01 16.09 5.71
CA ASP A 64 -23.93 15.20 5.02
C ASP A 64 -23.66 13.71 5.37
N GLN A 65 -22.42 13.35 5.70
CA GLN A 65 -22.04 12.01 6.12
C GLN A 65 -22.20 11.75 7.62
N SER A 66 -22.39 12.79 8.45
CA SER A 66 -22.51 12.70 9.92
C SER A 66 -23.97 12.59 10.38
N THR A 67 -24.73 11.62 9.86
CA THR A 67 -26.12 11.41 10.28
C THR A 67 -26.22 10.97 11.74
N PRO A 68 -27.33 11.24 12.46
CA PRO A 68 -27.53 10.78 13.83
C PRO A 68 -27.29 9.27 14.01
N GLU A 69 -27.71 8.45 13.05
CA GLU A 69 -27.54 7.00 13.06
C GLU A 69 -26.06 6.60 12.99
N LYS A 70 -25.26 7.30 12.18
CA LYS A 70 -23.82 7.05 12.07
C LYS A 70 -23.06 7.50 13.32
N ILE A 71 -23.49 8.59 13.95
CA ILE A 71 -22.94 9.06 15.23
C ILE A 71 -23.27 8.05 16.34
N GLU A 72 -24.49 7.54 16.38
CA GLU A 72 -24.88 6.48 17.32
C GLU A 72 -24.08 5.19 17.09
N GLN A 73 -23.87 4.79 15.83
CA GLN A 73 -23.00 3.66 15.48
C GLN A 73 -21.54 3.89 15.91
N PHE A 74 -21.01 5.10 15.76
CA PHE A 74 -19.67 5.46 16.22
C PHE A 74 -19.54 5.33 17.74
N ASN A 75 -20.51 5.84 18.50
CA ASN A 75 -20.50 5.78 19.96
C ASN A 75 -20.61 4.35 20.53
N LYS A 76 -21.01 3.37 19.71
CA LYS A 76 -21.07 1.95 20.08
C LYS A 76 -19.74 1.21 19.83
N LEU A 77 -18.79 1.85 19.17
CA LEU A 77 -17.50 1.22 18.87
C LEU A 77 -16.68 1.07 20.14
N GLN A 78 -15.92 -0.02 20.21
CA GLN A 78 -14.94 -0.20 21.24
C GLN A 78 -13.65 0.55 20.88
N ASP A 79 -13.01 1.13 21.89
CA ASP A 79 -11.64 1.61 21.75
C ASP A 79 -10.70 0.44 21.46
N ASN A 80 -9.66 0.68 20.66
CA ASN A 80 -8.64 -0.32 20.30
C ASN A 80 -9.19 -1.58 19.59
N ASP A 81 -10.31 -1.44 18.85
CA ASP A 81 -10.86 -2.52 18.03
C ASP A 81 -9.90 -2.88 16.86
N THR A 82 -9.11 -3.93 17.09
CA THR A 82 -8.14 -4.44 16.12
C THR A 82 -8.82 -5.01 14.88
N GLN A 83 -10.01 -5.60 15.00
CA GLN A 83 -10.75 -6.14 13.85
C GLN A 83 -11.21 -5.01 12.92
N LYS A 84 -11.69 -3.91 13.50
CA LYS A 84 -12.03 -2.72 12.71
C LYS A 84 -10.81 -2.14 12.00
N PHE A 85 -9.64 -2.14 12.65
CA PHE A 85 -8.41 -1.70 11.99
C PHE A 85 -7.98 -2.64 10.85
N GLN A 86 -8.05 -3.97 11.05
CA GLN A 86 -7.81 -4.95 9.98
C GLN A 86 -8.74 -4.72 8.78
N GLN A 87 -10.03 -4.51 9.03
CA GLN A 87 -11.02 -4.22 7.98
C GLN A 87 -10.70 -2.94 7.20
N ALA A 88 -10.29 -1.87 7.90
CA ALA A 88 -9.89 -0.63 7.27
C ALA A 88 -8.67 -0.83 6.34
N VAL A 89 -7.66 -1.59 6.78
CA VAL A 89 -6.50 -1.93 5.95
C VAL A 89 -6.90 -2.70 4.69
N VAL A 90 -7.76 -3.72 4.82
CA VAL A 90 -8.27 -4.49 3.67
C VAL A 90 -9.01 -3.57 2.69
N LEU A 91 -9.90 -2.69 3.18
CA LEU A 91 -10.65 -1.76 2.34
C LEU A 91 -9.75 -0.79 1.58
N GLU A 92 -8.72 -0.24 2.24
CA GLU A 92 -7.78 0.69 1.59
C GLU A 92 -6.93 0.00 0.52
N ILE A 93 -6.51 -1.25 0.75
CA ILE A 93 -5.78 -2.01 -0.26
C ILE A 93 -6.70 -2.34 -1.43
N LYS A 94 -7.94 -2.79 -1.19
CA LYS A 94 -8.91 -3.10 -2.25
C LYS A 94 -9.17 -1.94 -3.21
N LYS A 95 -9.16 -0.69 -2.74
CA LYS A 95 -9.32 0.51 -3.59
C LYS A 95 -8.23 0.65 -4.64
N LYS A 96 -7.07 0.04 -4.43
CA LYS A 96 -5.92 0.11 -5.34
C LYS A 96 -5.85 -1.08 -6.30
N LEU A 97 -6.69 -2.10 -6.10
CA LEU A 97 -6.69 -3.30 -6.92
C LEU A 97 -7.44 -3.12 -8.25
N PRO A 98 -7.05 -3.87 -9.30
CA PRO A 98 -5.93 -4.81 -9.34
C PRO A 98 -4.57 -4.10 -9.47
N LEU A 99 -3.51 -4.67 -8.90
CA LEU A 99 -2.15 -4.13 -8.97
C LEU A 99 -1.23 -5.07 -9.74
N LEU A 100 -0.58 -4.56 -10.79
CA LEU A 100 0.48 -5.28 -11.48
C LEU A 100 1.75 -5.21 -10.65
N VAL A 101 2.21 -6.37 -10.15
CA VAL A 101 3.41 -6.48 -9.30
C VAL A 101 4.67 -6.54 -10.17
N ASP A 102 4.59 -7.34 -11.23
CA ASP A 102 5.63 -7.50 -12.25
C ASP A 102 4.98 -7.86 -13.60
N GLU A 103 5.79 -8.13 -14.63
CA GLU A 103 5.32 -8.44 -15.98
C GLU A 103 4.39 -9.67 -16.08
N ALA A 104 4.44 -10.56 -15.10
CA ALA A 104 3.72 -11.84 -15.08
C ALA A 104 2.71 -11.97 -13.93
N THR A 105 2.74 -11.10 -12.93
CA THR A 105 2.02 -11.27 -11.65
C THR A 105 1.10 -10.10 -11.35
N LEU A 106 -0.20 -10.39 -11.22
CA LEU A 106 -1.24 -9.44 -10.85
C LEU A 106 -1.79 -9.75 -9.46
N MET A 107 -1.71 -8.81 -8.53
CA MET A 107 -2.49 -8.87 -7.29
C MET A 107 -3.93 -8.50 -7.61
N SER A 108 -4.82 -9.49 -7.54
CA SER A 108 -6.22 -9.38 -7.97
C SER A 108 -7.21 -9.12 -6.83
N ASP A 109 -6.91 -9.60 -5.63
CA ASP A 109 -7.77 -9.44 -4.46
C ASP A 109 -6.95 -9.55 -3.16
N VAL A 110 -7.55 -9.07 -2.08
CA VAL A 110 -7.07 -9.27 -0.71
C VAL A 110 -8.24 -9.57 0.24
N SER A 111 -7.98 -10.32 1.30
CA SER A 111 -8.96 -10.56 2.37
C SER A 111 -8.28 -10.65 3.73
N ALA A 112 -9.07 -10.58 4.80
CA ALA A 112 -8.61 -10.86 6.14
C ALA A 112 -9.63 -11.75 6.85
N GLU A 113 -9.17 -12.90 7.35
CA GLU A 113 -9.98 -13.88 8.06
C GLU A 113 -9.11 -14.49 9.16
N ASN A 114 -9.70 -14.75 10.33
CA ASN A 114 -9.01 -15.41 11.45
C ASN A 114 -7.66 -14.77 11.80
N ASN A 115 -7.59 -13.43 11.85
CA ASN A 115 -6.37 -12.65 12.11
C ASN A 115 -5.21 -12.87 11.12
N ALA A 116 -5.48 -13.46 9.95
CA ALA A 116 -4.53 -13.61 8.86
C ALA A 116 -4.94 -12.74 7.66
N PHE A 117 -3.96 -12.13 7.01
CA PHE A 117 -4.17 -11.40 5.76
C PHE A 117 -3.89 -12.30 4.57
N THR A 118 -4.75 -12.31 3.56
CA THR A 118 -4.58 -13.13 2.36
C THR A 118 -4.45 -12.27 1.12
N TYR A 119 -3.40 -12.50 0.34
CA TYR A 119 -3.23 -11.98 -1.01
C TYR A 119 -3.64 -13.02 -2.06
N LYS A 120 -4.36 -12.58 -3.10
CA LYS A 120 -4.68 -13.38 -4.29
C LYS A 120 -3.92 -12.87 -5.51
N TYR A 121 -2.92 -13.63 -5.96
CA TYR A 121 -2.13 -13.33 -7.15
C TYR A 121 -2.56 -14.20 -8.34
N ILE A 122 -2.69 -13.58 -9.51
CA ILE A 122 -2.88 -14.26 -10.79
C ILE A 122 -1.57 -14.17 -11.57
N VAL A 123 -1.04 -15.31 -11.99
CA VAL A 123 0.19 -15.40 -12.78
C VAL A 123 -0.14 -15.75 -14.23
N LYS A 124 0.50 -15.06 -15.18
CA LYS A 124 0.37 -15.27 -16.63
C LYS A 124 1.74 -15.28 -17.30
N GLY A 125 1.85 -15.93 -18.46
CA GLY A 125 3.08 -15.95 -19.27
C GLY A 125 4.18 -16.90 -18.79
N ILE A 126 4.06 -17.46 -17.59
CA ILE A 126 4.99 -18.46 -17.05
C ILE A 126 4.37 -19.87 -17.16
N PRO A 127 5.09 -20.87 -17.70
CA PRO A 127 4.60 -22.24 -17.75
C PRO A 127 4.30 -22.82 -16.36
N ILE A 128 3.17 -23.53 -16.21
CA ILE A 128 2.73 -24.08 -14.91
C ILE A 128 3.80 -24.99 -14.29
N ASN A 129 4.45 -25.84 -15.09
CA ASN A 129 5.51 -26.73 -14.62
C ASN A 129 6.76 -25.99 -14.08
N VAL A 130 6.98 -24.75 -14.50
CA VAL A 130 8.03 -23.89 -13.92
C VAL A 130 7.61 -23.41 -12.54
N ILE A 131 6.36 -22.98 -12.36
CA ILE A 131 5.87 -22.48 -11.08
C ILE A 131 5.72 -23.61 -10.04
N GLU A 132 5.32 -24.80 -10.49
CA GLU A 132 5.26 -26.01 -9.66
C GLU A 132 6.66 -26.57 -9.32
N SER A 133 7.73 -26.06 -9.94
CA SER A 133 9.08 -26.50 -9.66
C SER A 133 9.55 -26.07 -8.26
N HIS A 134 10.30 -26.94 -7.60
CA HIS A 134 10.91 -26.65 -6.30
C HIS A 134 11.80 -25.39 -6.33
N GLU A 135 12.54 -25.19 -7.42
CA GLU A 135 13.43 -24.02 -7.59
C GLU A 135 12.66 -22.71 -7.56
N TRP A 136 11.54 -22.63 -8.30
CA TRP A 136 10.69 -21.45 -8.31
C TRP A 136 10.05 -21.22 -6.94
N GLN A 137 9.51 -22.26 -6.32
CA GLN A 137 8.83 -22.15 -5.02
C GLN A 137 9.79 -21.70 -3.90
N GLU A 138 11.01 -22.24 -3.85
CA GLU A 138 12.01 -21.80 -2.88
C GLU A 138 12.47 -20.36 -3.12
N THR A 139 12.59 -19.96 -4.38
CA THR A 139 12.92 -18.56 -4.74
C THR A 139 11.80 -17.61 -4.32
N MET A 140 10.54 -17.99 -4.57
CA MET A 140 9.38 -17.19 -4.20
C MET A 140 9.23 -17.08 -2.68
N LYS A 141 9.37 -18.20 -1.96
CA LYS A 141 9.41 -18.23 -0.49
C LYS A 141 10.44 -17.27 0.07
N LYS A 142 11.70 -17.34 -0.39
CA LYS A 142 12.78 -16.44 0.04
C LYS A 142 12.44 -14.97 -0.21
N THR A 143 11.90 -14.66 -1.38
CA THR A 143 11.52 -13.30 -1.76
C THR A 143 10.40 -12.77 -0.86
N ILE A 144 9.35 -13.56 -0.65
CA ILE A 144 8.24 -13.20 0.25
C ILE A 144 8.75 -13.02 1.68
N THR A 145 9.54 -13.97 2.20
CA THR A 145 10.11 -13.88 3.55
C THR A 145 10.96 -12.63 3.71
N SER A 146 11.81 -12.30 2.74
CA SER A 146 12.65 -11.10 2.79
C SER A 146 11.81 -9.81 2.87
N SER A 147 10.74 -9.70 2.08
CA SER A 147 9.84 -8.54 2.11
C SER A 147 9.05 -8.47 3.42
N TYR A 148 8.46 -9.59 3.83
CA TYR A 148 7.65 -9.70 5.06
C TYR A 148 8.46 -9.46 6.34
N CYS A 149 9.75 -9.81 6.33
CA CYS A 149 10.66 -9.64 7.46
C CYS A 149 11.51 -8.37 7.40
N SER A 150 11.25 -7.48 6.43
CA SER A 150 11.96 -6.20 6.33
C SER A 150 11.78 -5.35 7.59
N ASP A 151 12.75 -4.46 7.83
CA ASP A 151 12.75 -3.53 8.97
C ASP A 151 11.87 -2.29 8.74
N ASP A 152 11.05 -2.27 7.68
CA ASP A 152 10.09 -1.20 7.42
C ASP A 152 9.05 -1.14 8.55
N ALA A 153 8.87 0.05 9.13
CA ALA A 153 7.94 0.27 10.24
C ALA A 153 6.50 -0.10 9.88
N ARG A 154 6.09 0.13 8.62
CA ARG A 154 4.75 -0.21 8.12
C ARG A 154 4.58 -1.71 8.02
N VAL A 155 5.62 -2.43 7.60
CA VAL A 155 5.63 -3.91 7.58
C VAL A 155 5.56 -4.46 9.00
N THR A 156 6.24 -3.84 9.95
CA THR A 156 6.15 -4.22 11.37
C THR A 156 4.76 -4.02 11.94
N VAL A 157 4.13 -2.85 11.71
CA VAL A 157 2.74 -2.59 12.12
C VAL A 157 1.79 -3.59 11.47
N PHE A 158 1.94 -3.84 10.17
CA PHE A 158 1.11 -4.80 9.44
C PHE A 158 1.24 -6.22 10.00
N ARG A 159 2.46 -6.67 10.30
CA ARG A 159 2.70 -7.99 10.92
C ARG A 159 2.06 -8.09 12.31
N ASN A 160 2.14 -7.04 13.12
CA ASN A 160 1.50 -7.02 14.45
C ASN A 160 -0.03 -7.01 14.36
N LEU A 161 -0.57 -6.38 13.31
CA LEU A 161 -2.02 -6.34 13.04
C LEU A 161 -2.58 -7.71 12.64
N PHE A 162 -1.77 -8.56 12.01
CA PHE A 162 -2.15 -9.91 11.56
C PHE A 162 -1.26 -10.97 12.23
N PRO A 163 -1.50 -11.31 13.51
CA PRO A 163 -0.67 -12.24 14.28
C PRO A 163 -0.69 -13.67 13.72
N GLU A 164 -1.76 -14.06 13.02
CA GLU A 164 -1.83 -15.35 12.32
C GLU A 164 -1.11 -15.32 10.96
N GLY A 165 -0.39 -14.24 10.66
CA GLY A 165 0.50 -14.12 9.52
C GLY A 165 -0.19 -13.71 8.23
N VAL A 166 0.52 -13.91 7.14
CA VAL A 166 0.13 -13.48 5.80
C VAL A 166 0.18 -14.66 4.83
N ILE A 167 -0.90 -14.87 4.09
CA ILE A 167 -1.10 -15.96 3.14
C ILE A 167 -0.97 -15.40 1.73
N TYR A 168 -0.09 -16.00 0.93
CA TYR A 168 0.17 -15.63 -0.45
C TYR A 168 -0.31 -16.76 -1.34
N ASN A 169 -1.42 -16.54 -2.05
CA ASN A 169 -2.02 -17.54 -2.94
C ASN A 169 -1.77 -17.17 -4.41
N TYR A 170 -1.16 -18.08 -5.16
CA TYR A 170 -0.84 -17.90 -6.58
C TYR A 170 -1.71 -18.80 -7.44
N TYR A 171 -2.37 -18.18 -8.42
CA TYR A 171 -3.30 -18.82 -9.33
C TYR A 171 -2.79 -18.75 -10.77
N VAL A 172 -2.90 -19.86 -11.51
CA VAL A 172 -2.71 -19.89 -12.96
C VAL A 172 -3.93 -20.57 -13.58
N SER A 173 -4.52 -19.93 -14.59
CA SER A 173 -5.77 -20.41 -15.21
C SER A 173 -6.84 -20.73 -14.16
N GLU A 174 -7.00 -19.83 -13.18
CA GLU A 174 -7.95 -19.93 -12.05
C GLU A 174 -7.71 -21.07 -11.05
N LYS A 175 -6.71 -21.93 -11.29
CA LYS A 175 -6.29 -22.98 -10.36
C LYS A 175 -5.28 -22.42 -9.36
N LEU A 176 -5.51 -22.65 -8.07
CA LEU A 176 -4.49 -22.42 -7.03
C LEU A 176 -3.34 -23.41 -7.23
N ILE A 177 -2.14 -22.89 -7.47
CA ILE A 177 -0.94 -23.71 -7.77
C ILE A 177 0.14 -23.61 -6.70
N TYR A 178 0.16 -22.53 -5.92
CA TYR A 178 1.11 -22.34 -4.84
C TYR A 178 0.53 -21.47 -3.72
N THR A 179 0.74 -21.91 -2.49
CA THR A 179 0.40 -21.15 -1.28
C THR A 179 1.63 -21.10 -0.38
N TYR A 180 1.96 -19.90 0.10
CA TYR A 180 2.93 -19.71 1.16
C TYR A 180 2.31 -18.90 2.30
N LYS A 181 2.44 -19.39 3.54
CA LYS A 181 2.03 -18.67 4.74
C LYS A 181 3.27 -18.18 5.49
N ALA A 182 3.46 -16.87 5.54
CA ALA A 182 4.50 -16.23 6.34
C ALA A 182 3.95 -15.90 7.74
N LEU A 183 4.37 -16.67 8.74
CA LEU A 183 4.09 -16.39 10.15
C LEU A 183 5.13 -15.42 10.72
N PRO A 184 4.81 -14.61 11.74
CA PRO A 184 5.79 -13.73 12.37
C PRO A 184 7.10 -14.43 12.78
N SER A 185 7.02 -15.70 13.20
CA SER A 185 8.16 -16.53 13.62
C SER A 185 9.20 -16.79 12.52
N VAL A 186 8.85 -16.64 11.24
CA VAL A 186 9.81 -16.85 10.14
C VAL A 186 10.88 -15.76 10.07
N CYS A 187 10.69 -14.64 10.77
CA CYS A 187 11.62 -13.53 10.77
C CYS A 187 12.79 -13.69 11.74
N GLY A 188 12.84 -14.77 12.52
CA GLY A 188 13.97 -15.08 13.41
C GLY A 188 14.25 -14.02 14.47
N LYS A 189 13.22 -13.25 14.85
CA LYS A 189 13.26 -12.21 15.89
C LYS A 189 12.37 -12.60 17.05
#